data_AF-Q580C5-F1
#
_entry.id   AF-Q580C5-F1
#
_cell.length_a   1.000
_cell.length_b   1.000
_cell.length_c   1.000
_cell.angle_alpha   90.00
_cell.angle_beta   90.00
_cell.angle_gamma   90.00
#
_symmetry.space_group_name_H-M   'P 1'
#
loop_
_entity.id
_entity.type
_entity.pdbx_description
1 polymer ?
#
loop_
_entity_poly.entity_id
_entity_poly.type
_entity_poly.pdbx_seq_one_letter_code
_entity_poly.pdbx_strand_id
1 'polypeptide(L)'
;MTSRRVVNVAAGATRNRQHYLKLLRDCARELPQARMSTSEGATVTRVEEGSKLLATPRAKFLEANLSLPEGWVESSTTSLQKSLEGVVPREKIVENDLFRCALIHPSYVRSRSVRAAVAMPIELTLTGSSTLRLLKQVADAHNLKGYLGSEEIANVPRKLGVIDLVLFDGTMFEGAGWKERGEPPEEVCMAAATALCGVVTLSEGAHSAAVLLDRIRGLNPL
;
A
#
# COMPACT_ATOMS: atom_id res chain seq x y z
N MET A 1 36.53 14.84 14.93
CA MET A 1 35.43 14.28 15.76
C MET A 1 34.16 13.91 14.98
N THR A 2 34.16 13.93 13.64
CA THR A 2 32.96 13.79 12.79
C THR A 2 32.49 12.35 12.52
N SER A 3 33.33 11.33 12.73
CA SER A 3 33.01 9.95 12.33
C SER A 3 32.04 9.20 13.25
N ARG A 4 31.93 9.56 14.54
CA ARG A 4 31.09 8.83 15.51
C ARG A 4 29.61 9.23 15.48
N ARG A 5 29.30 10.47 15.08
CA ARG A 5 27.90 10.96 14.99
C ARG A 5 27.16 10.36 13.80
N VAL A 6 27.82 10.19 12.64
CA VAL A 6 27.17 9.66 11.42
C VAL A 6 26.75 8.19 11.59
N VAL A 7 27.59 7.38 12.25
CA VAL A 7 27.29 5.95 12.50
C VAL A 7 26.10 5.78 13.45
N ASN A 8 25.98 6.63 14.47
CA ASN A 8 24.86 6.57 15.42
C ASN A 8 23.51 6.97 14.80
N VAL A 9 23.49 7.94 13.88
CA VAL A 9 22.26 8.33 13.19
C VAL A 9 21.80 7.23 12.24
N ALA A 10 22.71 6.59 11.50
CA ALA A 10 22.38 5.46 10.63
C ALA A 10 21.84 4.26 11.42
N ALA A 11 22.46 3.93 12.57
CA ALA A 11 21.99 2.86 13.45
C ALA A 11 20.61 3.16 14.06
N GLY A 12 20.34 4.41 14.45
CA GLY A 12 19.02 4.84 14.94
C GLY A 12 17.95 4.78 13.86
N ALA A 13 18.26 5.25 12.65
CA ALA A 13 17.37 5.17 11.50
C ALA A 13 17.04 3.71 11.13
N THR A 14 18.02 2.81 11.21
CA THR A 14 17.82 1.37 10.93
C THR A 14 16.94 0.71 12.00
N ARG A 15 17.14 1.06 13.28
CA ARG A 15 16.33 0.53 14.40
C ARG A 15 14.89 1.02 14.33
N ASN A 16 14.68 2.33 14.07
CA ASN A 16 13.35 2.90 13.88
C ASN A 16 12.66 2.30 12.66
N ARG A 17 13.38 2.09 11.56
CA ARG A 17 12.86 1.43 10.37
C ARG A 17 12.46 -0.02 10.64
N GLN A 18 13.26 -0.79 11.39
CA GLN A 18 12.89 -2.15 11.78
C GLN A 18 11.66 -2.18 12.69
N HIS A 19 11.56 -1.25 13.64
CA HIS A 19 10.38 -1.12 14.50
C HIS A 19 9.14 -0.73 13.71
N TYR A 20 9.26 0.19 12.74
CA TYR A 20 8.17 0.59 11.88
C TYR A 20 7.74 -0.54 10.91
N LEU A 21 8.70 -1.26 10.33
CA LEU A 21 8.42 -2.46 9.52
C LEU A 21 7.77 -3.57 10.34
N LYS A 22 8.17 -3.73 11.61
CA LYS A 22 7.53 -4.65 12.52
C LYS A 22 6.08 -4.22 12.77
N LEU A 23 5.83 -2.95 13.11
CA LEU A 23 4.48 -2.40 13.24
C LEU A 23 3.64 -2.61 11.98
N LEU A 24 4.16 -2.30 10.80
CA LEU A 24 3.45 -2.50 9.54
C LEU A 24 3.12 -3.98 9.28
N ARG A 25 4.06 -4.88 9.57
CA ARG A 25 3.84 -6.33 9.43
C ARG A 25 2.87 -6.88 10.46
N ASP A 26 2.94 -6.40 11.69
CA ASP A 26 2.04 -6.80 12.77
C ASP A 26 0.62 -6.29 12.45
N CYS A 27 0.48 -5.04 11.99
CA CYS A 27 -0.79 -4.50 11.47
C CYS A 27 -1.32 -5.29 10.26
N ALA A 28 -0.44 -5.78 9.37
CA ALA A 28 -0.85 -6.58 8.22
C ALA A 28 -1.15 -8.06 8.56
N ARG A 29 -0.47 -8.65 9.55
CA ARG A 29 -0.60 -10.07 9.93
C ARG A 29 -1.67 -10.37 10.96
N GLU A 30 -1.97 -9.47 11.89
CA GLU A 30 -2.92 -9.79 12.97
C GLU A 30 -4.40 -9.75 12.54
N LEU A 31 -4.68 -9.37 11.29
CA LEU A 31 -6.05 -9.28 10.76
C LEU A 31 -6.86 -10.60 10.70
N PRO A 32 -6.29 -11.83 10.79
CA PRO A 32 -7.11 -13.04 10.93
C PRO A 32 -7.10 -13.69 12.33
N GLN A 33 -6.20 -13.35 13.26
CA GLN A 33 -6.08 -14.14 14.51
C GLN A 33 -7.04 -13.72 15.63
N ALA A 34 -7.64 -12.53 15.56
CA ALA A 34 -8.58 -12.05 16.58
C ALA A 34 -10.01 -12.62 16.48
N ARG A 35 -10.31 -13.50 15.50
CA ARG A 35 -11.69 -14.02 15.27
C ARG A 35 -11.87 -15.53 15.33
N MET A 36 -10.90 -16.30 15.83
CA MET A 36 -11.03 -17.77 15.96
C MET A 36 -11.23 -18.28 17.40
N SER A 37 -11.63 -17.44 18.35
CA SER A 37 -11.81 -17.87 19.75
C SER A 37 -13.14 -17.40 20.35
N THR A 38 -14.26 -17.79 19.75
CA THR A 38 -15.53 -17.97 20.48
C THR A 38 -16.31 -19.16 19.90
N SER A 39 -15.88 -20.36 20.25
CA SER A 39 -16.70 -21.58 20.24
C SER A 39 -16.27 -22.42 21.44
N GLU A 40 -17.21 -22.54 22.38
CA GLU A 40 -17.34 -23.56 23.42
C GLU A 40 -16.26 -23.65 24.52
N GLY A 41 -16.60 -23.06 25.68
CA GLY A 41 -16.49 -23.66 27.01
C GLY A 41 -15.12 -24.14 27.51
N ALA A 42 -14.44 -23.31 28.31
CA ALA A 42 -13.77 -23.75 29.55
C ALA A 42 -13.23 -22.54 30.35
N THR A 43 -13.60 -22.51 31.63
CA THR A 43 -13.05 -21.68 32.71
C THR A 43 -11.53 -21.78 32.82
N VAL A 44 -10.83 -20.63 32.77
CA VAL A 44 -9.63 -20.36 33.61
C VAL A 44 -9.62 -18.88 34.00
N THR A 45 -9.81 -18.64 35.29
CA THR A 45 -9.48 -17.38 35.97
C THR A 45 -7.97 -17.34 36.23
N ARG A 46 -7.27 -16.32 35.72
CA ARG A 46 -6.11 -15.73 36.40
C ARG A 46 -5.84 -14.31 35.88
N VAL A 47 -6.05 -13.35 36.77
CA VAL A 47 -5.64 -11.96 36.63
C VAL A 47 -4.13 -11.90 36.84
N GLU A 48 -3.37 -11.37 35.87
CA GLU A 48 -2.14 -10.62 36.16
C GLU A 48 -2.11 -9.35 35.31
N GLU A 49 -1.89 -8.25 36.02
CA GLU A 49 -1.82 -6.87 35.57
C GLU A 49 -0.66 -6.69 34.58
N GLY A 50 -0.93 -6.38 33.32
CA GLY A 50 0.16 -6.18 32.33
C GLY A 50 -0.21 -5.69 30.94
N SER A 51 -1.48 -5.76 30.53
CA SER A 51 -1.85 -5.52 29.12
C SER A 51 -2.59 -4.20 28.89
N LYS A 52 -1.90 -3.06 29.10
CA LYS A 52 -2.29 -1.77 28.50
C LYS A 52 -1.49 -1.44 27.24
N LEU A 53 -0.79 -2.42 26.65
CA LEU A 53 0.13 -2.23 25.51
C LEU A 53 -0.35 -2.85 24.18
N LEU A 54 -1.62 -3.24 24.06
CA LEU A 54 -2.21 -3.71 22.78
C LEU A 54 -3.43 -2.87 22.38
N ALA A 55 -3.34 -1.55 22.54
CA ALA A 55 -4.09 -0.66 21.68
C ALA A 55 -3.50 -0.83 20.28
N THR A 56 -4.13 -1.72 19.50
CA THR A 56 -3.88 -1.95 18.08
C THR A 56 -3.58 -0.61 17.40
N PRO A 57 -2.43 -0.45 16.72
CA PRO A 57 -2.24 0.70 15.86
C PRO A 57 -3.11 0.43 14.63
N ARG A 58 -4.39 0.74 14.75
CA ARG A 58 -5.21 1.06 13.58
C ARG A 58 -4.43 2.16 12.87
N ALA A 59 -3.93 1.85 11.70
CA ALA A 59 -3.27 2.80 10.82
C ALA A 59 -4.31 3.79 10.27
N LYS A 60 -5.10 4.45 11.13
CA LYS A 60 -6.04 5.53 10.78
C LYS A 60 -5.25 6.81 10.57
N PHE A 61 -4.36 6.83 9.59
CA PHE A 61 -3.52 7.99 9.32
C PHE A 61 -4.28 9.10 8.60
N LEU A 62 -5.38 8.75 7.92
CA LEU A 62 -6.12 9.69 7.06
C LEU A 62 -7.03 10.65 7.84
N GLU A 63 -7.56 10.24 9.00
CA GLU A 63 -8.63 10.97 9.70
C GLU A 63 -8.17 12.28 10.36
N ALA A 64 -6.87 12.57 10.48
CA ALA A 64 -6.43 13.67 11.34
C ALA A 64 -6.04 14.99 10.65
N ASN A 65 -5.61 15.03 9.38
CA ASN A 65 -4.97 16.26 8.84
C ASN A 65 -5.01 16.45 7.30
N LEU A 66 -5.84 15.72 6.56
CA LEU A 66 -5.90 15.82 5.10
C LEU A 66 -7.25 16.38 4.65
N SER A 67 -7.22 17.45 3.88
CA SER A 67 -8.39 17.90 3.10
C SER A 67 -8.61 16.91 1.97
N LEU A 68 -9.47 15.92 2.17
CA LEU A 68 -9.85 14.95 1.14
C LEU A 68 -11.10 15.44 0.40
N PRO A 69 -11.27 15.10 -0.89
CA PRO A 69 -12.52 15.37 -1.60
C PRO A 69 -13.71 14.67 -0.93
N GLU A 70 -14.89 15.27 -1.03
CA GLU A 70 -16.12 14.71 -0.48
C GLU A 70 -16.39 13.32 -1.07
N GLY A 71 -16.79 12.36 -0.22
CA GLY A 71 -17.04 10.97 -0.60
C GLY A 71 -15.80 10.16 -1.01
N TRP A 72 -14.60 10.76 -1.08
CA TRP A 72 -13.41 10.08 -1.60
C TRP A 72 -13.05 8.80 -0.83
N VAL A 73 -13.20 8.80 0.49
CA VAL A 73 -12.92 7.61 1.32
C VAL A 73 -13.86 6.46 0.98
N GLU A 74 -15.15 6.73 0.78
CA GLU A 74 -16.16 5.73 0.46
C GLU A 74 -16.01 5.24 -0.98
N SER A 75 -15.81 6.15 -1.94
CA SER A 75 -15.59 5.82 -3.34
C SER A 75 -14.30 5.01 -3.53
N SER A 76 -13.20 5.43 -2.91
CA SER A 76 -11.93 4.70 -2.97
C SER A 76 -12.04 3.32 -2.36
N THR A 77 -12.65 3.19 -1.17
CA THR A 77 -12.82 1.90 -0.52
C THR A 77 -13.70 0.96 -1.35
N THR A 78 -14.82 1.46 -1.89
CA THR A 78 -15.73 0.68 -2.73
C THR A 78 -15.05 0.22 -4.01
N SER A 79 -14.34 1.11 -4.70
CA SER A 79 -13.61 0.78 -5.93
C SER A 79 -12.50 -0.25 -5.66
N LEU A 80 -11.71 -0.04 -4.60
CA LEU A 80 -10.66 -0.97 -4.19
C LEU A 80 -11.22 -2.35 -3.84
N GLN A 81 -12.33 -2.42 -3.09
CA GLN A 81 -12.98 -3.69 -2.76
C GLN A 81 -13.45 -4.45 -4.00
N LYS A 82 -14.05 -3.74 -4.96
CA LYS A 82 -14.50 -4.34 -6.21
C LYS A 82 -13.32 -4.84 -7.06
N SER A 83 -12.30 -4.01 -7.21
CA SER A 83 -11.18 -4.30 -8.12
C SER A 83 -10.21 -5.35 -7.59
N LEU A 84 -10.11 -5.47 -6.26
CA LEU A 84 -9.29 -6.48 -5.58
C LEU A 84 -10.09 -7.70 -5.13
N GLU A 85 -11.34 -7.84 -5.57
CA GLU A 85 -12.21 -8.97 -5.21
C GLU A 85 -11.55 -10.32 -5.58
N GLY A 86 -11.44 -11.22 -4.61
CA GLY A 86 -10.77 -12.53 -4.78
C GLY A 86 -9.25 -12.48 -4.67
N VAL A 87 -8.63 -11.30 -4.58
CA VAL A 87 -7.20 -11.13 -4.27
C VAL A 87 -7.01 -10.74 -2.82
N VAL A 88 -7.81 -9.77 -2.33
CA VAL A 88 -7.75 -9.27 -0.96
C VAL A 88 -9.15 -9.33 -0.33
N PRO A 89 -9.31 -9.86 0.90
CA PRO A 89 -10.56 -9.81 1.64
C PRO A 89 -11.09 -8.38 1.82
N ARG A 90 -12.41 -8.20 1.66
CA ARG A 90 -13.05 -6.88 1.71
C ARG A 90 -12.84 -6.17 3.05
N GLU A 91 -12.77 -6.95 4.13
CA GLU A 91 -12.59 -6.47 5.51
C GLU A 91 -11.19 -5.87 5.68
N LYS A 92 -10.16 -6.52 5.13
CA LYS A 92 -8.78 -6.01 5.20
C LYS A 92 -8.62 -4.67 4.48
N ILE A 93 -9.35 -4.44 3.39
CA ILE A 93 -9.31 -3.15 2.66
C ILE A 93 -9.95 -2.03 3.49
N VAL A 94 -11.01 -2.33 4.24
CA VAL A 94 -11.66 -1.35 5.12
C VAL A 94 -10.75 -1.03 6.31
N GLU A 95 -10.19 -2.06 6.94
CA GLU A 95 -9.43 -1.95 8.18
C GLU A 95 -8.00 -1.41 7.99
N ASN A 96 -7.49 -1.39 6.75
CA ASN A 96 -6.14 -0.95 6.42
C ASN A 96 -6.11 0.29 5.51
N ASP A 97 -5.77 1.46 6.08
CA ASP A 97 -5.63 2.69 5.29
C ASP A 97 -4.53 2.64 4.24
N LEU A 98 -3.58 1.68 4.30
CA LEU A 98 -2.50 1.60 3.32
C LEU A 98 -3.03 1.46 1.89
N PHE A 99 -4.20 0.84 1.69
CA PHE A 99 -4.83 0.76 0.37
C PHE A 99 -5.22 2.14 -0.16
N ARG A 100 -5.77 2.99 0.72
CA ARG A 100 -6.09 4.39 0.40
C ARG A 100 -4.83 5.24 0.27
N CYS A 101 -3.83 5.00 1.12
CA CYS A 101 -2.53 5.70 1.06
C CYS A 101 -1.80 5.45 -0.27
N ALA A 102 -2.00 4.28 -0.89
CA ALA A 102 -1.47 3.97 -2.21
C ALA A 102 -2.06 4.85 -3.33
N LEU A 103 -3.21 5.49 -3.09
CA LEU A 103 -3.88 6.41 -4.02
C LEU A 103 -3.54 7.88 -3.75
N ILE A 104 -2.71 8.19 -2.75
CA ILE A 104 -2.35 9.57 -2.43
C ILE A 104 -0.91 9.83 -2.87
N HIS A 105 -0.74 10.55 -3.96
CA HIS A 105 0.59 10.90 -4.45
C HIS A 105 1.27 11.87 -3.46
N PRO A 106 2.59 11.75 -3.22
CA PRO A 106 3.34 12.64 -2.32
C PRO A 106 3.15 14.14 -2.60
N SER A 107 2.90 14.53 -3.85
CA SER A 107 2.65 15.93 -4.21
C SER A 107 1.34 16.49 -3.62
N TYR A 108 0.33 15.65 -3.36
CA TYR A 108 -0.94 16.08 -2.81
C TYR A 108 -0.80 16.64 -1.38
N VAL A 109 0.15 16.08 -0.62
CA VAL A 109 0.29 16.38 0.81
C VAL A 109 1.35 17.44 1.03
N ARG A 110 0.94 18.65 1.37
CA ARG A 110 1.86 19.78 1.60
C ARG A 110 2.77 19.56 2.81
N SER A 111 2.24 19.05 3.92
CA SER A 111 3.00 18.83 5.15
C SER A 111 3.95 17.64 5.02
N ARG A 112 5.26 17.87 5.18
CA ARG A 112 6.29 16.83 5.07
C ARG A 112 6.12 15.71 6.10
N SER A 113 5.74 16.04 7.33
CA SER A 113 5.57 15.06 8.41
C SER A 113 4.38 14.12 8.14
N VAL A 114 3.30 14.68 7.61
CA VAL A 114 2.07 13.92 7.27
C VAL A 114 2.28 13.10 6.00
N ARG A 115 2.94 13.68 4.98
CA ARG A 115 3.21 13.04 3.68
C ARG A 115 3.87 11.67 3.82
N ALA A 116 4.87 11.53 4.68
CA ALA A 116 5.59 10.27 4.86
C ALA A 116 4.70 9.12 5.37
N ALA A 117 3.64 9.44 6.12
CA ALA A 117 2.75 8.44 6.71
C ALA A 117 1.55 8.07 5.82
N VAL A 118 1.10 8.99 4.95
CA VAL A 118 -0.18 8.85 4.23
C VAL A 118 -0.08 8.83 2.71
N ALA A 119 1.01 9.35 2.13
CA ALA A 119 1.10 9.56 0.70
C ALA A 119 2.13 8.62 0.08
N MET A 120 1.64 7.49 -0.44
CA MET A 120 2.45 6.37 -0.94
C MET A 120 3.68 6.13 -0.05
N PRO A 121 3.49 5.74 1.24
CA PRO A 121 4.58 5.54 2.19
C PRO A 121 5.73 4.74 1.58
N ILE A 122 6.96 5.09 1.95
CA ILE A 122 8.16 4.55 1.31
C ILE A 122 8.22 3.02 1.36
N GLU A 123 7.62 2.42 2.38
CA GLU A 123 7.50 0.98 2.53
C GLU A 123 6.57 0.36 1.48
N LEU A 124 5.46 1.03 1.13
CA LEU A 124 4.59 0.59 0.04
C LEU A 124 5.34 0.65 -1.29
N THR A 125 5.98 1.78 -1.58
CA THR A 125 6.65 1.97 -2.87
C THR A 125 7.88 1.07 -3.02
N LEU A 126 8.68 0.89 -1.97
CA LEU A 126 9.81 -0.05 -2.00
C LEU A 126 9.37 -1.51 -2.09
N THR A 127 8.32 -1.89 -1.36
CA THR A 127 7.78 -3.26 -1.43
C THR A 127 7.24 -3.52 -2.84
N GLY A 128 6.44 -2.60 -3.36
CA GLY A 128 5.88 -2.70 -4.71
C GLY A 128 6.95 -2.78 -5.79
N SER A 129 7.97 -1.91 -5.72
CA SER A 129 9.09 -1.93 -6.66
C SER A 129 9.86 -3.25 -6.61
N SER A 130 10.10 -3.76 -5.40
CA SER A 130 10.78 -5.05 -5.20
C SER A 130 9.97 -6.22 -5.72
N THR A 131 8.65 -6.23 -5.48
CA THR A 131 7.73 -7.24 -6.01
C THR A 131 7.68 -7.21 -7.52
N LEU A 132 7.45 -6.04 -8.13
CA LEU A 132 7.39 -5.90 -9.59
C LEU A 132 8.69 -6.35 -10.26
N ARG A 133 9.84 -6.00 -9.68
CA ARG A 133 11.14 -6.47 -10.18
C ARG A 133 11.29 -7.98 -10.04
N LEU A 134 10.89 -8.56 -8.91
CA LEU A 134 10.91 -10.02 -8.71
C LEU A 134 10.04 -10.72 -9.75
N LEU A 135 8.78 -10.29 -9.91
CA LEU A 135 7.83 -10.89 -10.84
C LEU A 135 8.31 -10.75 -12.29
N LYS A 136 8.93 -9.61 -12.64
CA LYS A 136 9.57 -9.43 -13.94
C LYS A 136 10.70 -10.44 -14.18
N GLN A 137 11.57 -10.64 -13.20
CA GLN A 137 12.65 -11.64 -13.29
C GLN A 137 12.10 -13.08 -13.40
N VAL A 138 11.03 -13.40 -12.67
CA VAL A 138 10.34 -14.69 -12.80
C VAL A 138 9.79 -14.85 -14.21
N ALA A 139 9.09 -13.85 -14.72
CA ALA A 139 8.53 -13.88 -16.08
C ALA A 139 9.63 -14.02 -17.16
N ASP A 140 10.74 -13.30 -17.02
CA ASP A 140 11.90 -13.42 -17.90
C ASP A 140 12.47 -14.86 -17.87
N ALA A 141 12.59 -15.47 -16.69
CA ALA A 141 13.03 -16.86 -16.54
C ALA A 141 12.08 -17.88 -17.20
N HIS A 142 10.79 -17.54 -17.30
CA HIS A 142 9.76 -18.33 -17.99
C HIS A 142 9.58 -17.94 -19.48
N ASN A 143 10.48 -17.13 -20.05
CA ASN A 143 10.41 -16.64 -21.43
C ASN A 143 9.17 -15.80 -21.77
N LEU A 144 8.51 -15.22 -20.76
CA LEU A 144 7.40 -14.28 -20.94
C LEU A 144 7.95 -12.88 -21.27
N LYS A 145 8.45 -12.71 -22.50
CA LYS A 145 9.04 -11.44 -22.95
C LYS A 145 8.02 -10.31 -22.93
N GLY A 146 8.44 -9.15 -22.43
CA GLY A 146 7.59 -7.96 -22.33
C GLY A 146 6.58 -8.01 -21.19
N TYR A 147 6.73 -8.93 -20.24
CA TYR A 147 5.93 -8.95 -19.02
C TYR A 147 6.36 -7.82 -18.06
N LEU A 148 5.39 -7.05 -17.55
CA LEU A 148 5.61 -5.90 -16.67
C LEU A 148 6.52 -4.83 -17.33
N GLY A 149 6.12 -4.40 -18.53
CA GLY A 149 6.63 -3.18 -19.15
C GLY A 149 6.20 -1.92 -18.39
N SER A 150 6.90 -0.80 -18.55
CA SER A 150 6.56 0.44 -17.85
C SER A 150 5.13 0.91 -18.15
N GLU A 151 4.71 0.86 -19.41
CA GLU A 151 3.35 1.20 -19.82
C GLU A 151 2.29 0.29 -19.17
N GLU A 152 2.56 -1.02 -19.12
CA GLU A 152 1.67 -2.00 -18.49
C GLU A 152 1.51 -1.71 -16.98
N ILE A 153 2.62 -1.42 -16.30
CA ILE A 153 2.62 -1.06 -14.88
C ILE A 153 1.86 0.26 -14.68
N ALA A 154 2.14 1.30 -15.48
CA ALA A 154 1.45 2.59 -15.40
C ALA A 154 -0.06 2.45 -15.62
N ASN A 155 -0.51 1.43 -16.35
CA ASN A 155 -1.92 1.18 -16.63
C ASN A 155 -2.66 0.45 -15.50
N VAL A 156 -1.96 -0.05 -14.47
CA VAL A 156 -2.57 -0.78 -13.33
C VAL A 156 -3.69 0.02 -12.65
N PRO A 157 -3.54 1.31 -12.28
CA PRO A 157 -4.60 2.06 -11.62
C PRO A 157 -5.85 2.22 -12.50
N ARG A 158 -5.65 2.38 -13.81
CA ARG A 158 -6.75 2.47 -14.80
C ARG A 158 -7.46 1.12 -14.94
N LYS A 159 -6.72 0.02 -15.03
CA LYS A 159 -7.27 -1.34 -15.09
C LYS A 159 -8.01 -1.74 -13.81
N LEU A 160 -7.61 -1.17 -12.68
CA LEU A 160 -8.30 -1.32 -11.40
C LEU A 160 -9.44 -0.31 -11.20
N GLY A 161 -9.75 0.58 -12.15
CA GLY A 161 -10.83 1.55 -12.00
C GLY A 161 -10.63 2.52 -10.82
N VAL A 162 -9.39 2.78 -10.43
CA VAL A 162 -9.02 3.70 -9.34
C VAL A 162 -8.23 4.92 -9.81
N ILE A 163 -8.01 5.06 -11.13
CA ILE A 163 -7.23 6.16 -11.71
C ILE A 163 -7.79 7.54 -11.31
N ASP A 164 -9.10 7.72 -11.35
CA ASP A 164 -9.79 8.97 -11.00
C ASP A 164 -9.77 9.27 -9.49
N LEU A 165 -9.39 8.28 -8.69
CA LEU A 165 -9.27 8.38 -7.24
C LEU A 165 -7.84 8.69 -6.79
N VAL A 166 -6.87 8.74 -7.72
CA VAL A 166 -5.49 9.08 -7.38
C VAL A 166 -5.39 10.58 -7.12
N LEU A 167 -5.08 10.96 -5.88
CA LEU A 167 -4.93 12.34 -5.46
C LEU A 167 -3.51 12.82 -5.73
N PHE A 168 -3.36 13.91 -6.49
CA PHE A 168 -2.07 14.57 -6.76
C PHE A 168 -2.25 16.09 -6.87
N ASP A 169 -1.13 16.83 -6.93
CA ASP A 169 -1.14 18.28 -7.08
C ASP A 169 -0.86 18.61 -8.54
N GLY A 170 -1.91 18.99 -9.27
CA GLY A 170 -1.84 19.26 -10.69
C GLY A 170 -0.88 20.39 -11.08
N THR A 171 -0.58 21.32 -10.17
CA THR A 171 0.36 22.44 -10.41
C THR A 171 1.81 21.96 -10.50
N MET A 172 2.14 20.83 -9.87
CA MET A 172 3.47 20.23 -9.93
C MET A 172 3.75 19.52 -11.26
N PHE A 173 2.74 19.36 -12.11
CA PHE A 173 2.83 18.58 -13.35
C PHE A 173 2.36 19.34 -14.59
N GLU A 174 2.28 20.68 -14.56
CA GLU A 174 1.74 21.45 -15.69
C GLU A 174 2.46 21.21 -17.03
N GLY A 175 3.76 20.90 -17.00
CA GLY A 175 4.54 20.54 -18.19
C GLY A 175 4.25 19.12 -18.74
N ALA A 176 3.49 18.30 -18.02
CA ALA A 176 3.22 16.92 -18.43
C ALA A 176 2.08 16.80 -19.46
N GLY A 177 1.35 17.88 -19.79
CA GLY A 177 0.21 17.85 -20.72
C GLY A 177 -0.99 17.02 -20.22
N TRP A 178 -1.06 16.76 -18.91
CA TRP A 178 -2.06 15.88 -18.29
C TRP A 178 -3.48 16.47 -18.36
N LYS A 179 -3.61 17.80 -18.29
CA LYS A 179 -4.91 18.50 -18.41
C LYS A 179 -5.54 18.32 -19.79
N GLU A 180 -4.74 18.30 -20.85
CA GLU A 180 -5.21 18.12 -22.23
C GLU A 180 -5.59 16.67 -22.51
N ARG A 181 -4.83 15.72 -21.96
CA ARG A 181 -5.13 14.29 -22.09
C ARG A 181 -6.29 13.83 -21.20
N GLY A 182 -6.63 14.60 -20.17
CA GLY A 182 -7.65 14.21 -19.18
C GLY A 182 -7.21 13.04 -18.29
N GLU A 183 -5.92 12.74 -18.23
CA GLU A 183 -5.36 11.60 -17.50
C GLU A 183 -4.20 12.02 -16.62
N PRO A 184 -4.01 11.42 -15.42
CA PRO A 184 -2.88 11.73 -14.57
C PRO A 184 -1.52 11.54 -15.28
N PRO A 185 -0.48 12.31 -14.91
CA PRO A 185 0.88 12.13 -15.42
C PRO A 185 1.38 10.69 -15.25
N GLU A 186 2.25 10.23 -16.16
CA GLU A 186 2.78 8.85 -16.13
C GLU A 186 3.49 8.56 -14.81
N GLU A 187 4.21 9.53 -14.25
CA GLU A 187 4.90 9.40 -12.96
C GLU A 187 3.94 9.14 -11.81
N VAL A 188 2.77 9.81 -11.82
CA VAL A 188 1.72 9.62 -10.82
C VAL A 188 1.11 8.22 -10.97
N CYS A 189 0.84 7.81 -12.21
CA CYS A 189 0.34 6.48 -12.53
C CYS A 189 1.29 5.37 -12.08
N MET A 190 2.59 5.50 -12.37
CA MET A 190 3.63 4.56 -11.98
C MET A 190 3.79 4.48 -10.47
N ALA A 191 3.76 5.62 -9.78
CA ALA A 191 3.85 5.66 -8.31
C ALA A 191 2.65 4.96 -7.66
N ALA A 192 1.44 5.24 -8.15
CA ALA A 192 0.21 4.59 -7.67
C ALA A 192 0.21 3.08 -7.96
N ALA A 193 0.56 2.67 -9.17
CA ALA A 193 0.69 1.27 -9.54
C ALA A 193 1.66 0.51 -8.63
N THR A 194 2.83 1.12 -8.39
CA THR A 194 3.85 0.56 -7.52
C THR A 194 3.34 0.45 -6.08
N ALA A 195 2.73 1.51 -5.54
CA ALA A 195 2.19 1.49 -4.18
C ALA A 195 1.05 0.46 -4.02
N LEU A 196 0.18 0.30 -5.04
CA LEU A 196 -0.89 -0.69 -5.06
C LEU A 196 -0.34 -2.13 -5.04
N CYS A 197 0.67 -2.41 -5.86
CA CYS A 197 1.36 -3.71 -5.81
C CYS A 197 2.02 -3.93 -4.45
N GLY A 198 2.58 -2.86 -3.86
CA GLY A 198 3.17 -2.87 -2.53
C GLY A 198 2.18 -3.24 -1.43
N VAL A 199 1.01 -2.61 -1.40
CA VAL A 199 -0.01 -2.89 -0.37
C VAL A 199 -0.61 -4.28 -0.50
N VAL A 200 -0.83 -4.77 -1.73
CA VAL A 200 -1.28 -6.15 -1.97
C VAL A 200 -0.22 -7.13 -1.48
N THR A 201 1.05 -6.87 -1.81
CA THR A 201 2.17 -7.71 -1.34
C THR A 201 2.27 -7.72 0.18
N LEU A 202 2.13 -6.57 0.84
CA LEU A 202 2.21 -6.51 2.31
C LEU A 202 1.04 -7.21 2.98
N SER A 203 -0.16 -7.17 2.39
CA SER A 203 -1.38 -7.71 2.98
C SER A 203 -1.55 -9.21 2.74
N GLU A 204 -1.22 -9.68 1.53
CA GLU A 204 -1.49 -11.06 1.09
C GLU A 204 -0.25 -11.80 0.53
N GLY A 205 0.87 -11.09 0.31
CA GLY A 205 2.10 -11.67 -0.22
C GLY A 205 2.30 -11.46 -1.72
N ALA A 206 3.50 -11.80 -2.19
CA ALA A 206 3.91 -11.59 -3.57
C ALA A 206 3.12 -12.42 -4.59
N HIS A 207 2.63 -13.60 -4.19
CA HIS A 207 1.78 -14.44 -5.04
C HIS A 207 0.46 -13.73 -5.38
N SER A 208 -0.21 -13.10 -4.41
CA SER A 208 -1.44 -12.35 -4.66
C SER A 208 -1.23 -11.13 -5.55
N ALA A 209 -0.06 -10.48 -5.46
CA ALA A 209 0.32 -9.43 -6.40
C ALA A 209 0.51 -9.98 -7.83
N ALA A 210 1.06 -11.19 -7.99
CA ALA A 210 1.15 -11.85 -9.30
C ALA A 210 -0.24 -12.16 -9.86
N VAL A 211 -1.12 -12.78 -9.07
CA VAL A 211 -2.51 -13.08 -9.45
C VAL A 211 -3.26 -11.81 -9.88
N LEU A 212 -3.05 -10.69 -9.16
CA LEU A 212 -3.62 -9.40 -9.53
C LEU A 212 -3.14 -8.93 -10.91
N LEU A 213 -1.83 -9.00 -11.16
CA LEU A 213 -1.22 -8.54 -12.41
C LEU A 213 -1.63 -9.43 -13.59
N ASP A 214 -1.69 -10.74 -13.39
CA ASP A 214 -2.19 -11.69 -14.39
C ASP A 214 -3.66 -11.40 -14.73
N ARG A 215 -4.51 -11.17 -13.72
CA ARG A 215 -5.90 -10.77 -13.92
C ARG A 215 -6.01 -9.48 -14.73
N ILE A 216 -5.21 -8.45 -14.39
CA ILE A 216 -5.21 -7.17 -15.11
C ILE A 216 -4.83 -7.34 -16.59
N ARG A 217 -3.92 -8.28 -16.87
CA ARG A 217 -3.50 -8.62 -18.23
C ARG A 217 -4.52 -9.49 -18.98
N GLY A 218 -5.53 -10.02 -18.30
CA GLY A 218 -6.47 -10.98 -18.86
C GLY A 218 -5.89 -12.41 -18.97
N LEU A 219 -4.80 -12.67 -18.26
CA LEU A 219 -4.31 -14.03 -18.06
C LEU A 219 -5.12 -14.65 -16.92
N ASN A 220 -5.89 -15.70 -17.22
CA ASN A 220 -6.55 -16.45 -16.17
C ASN A 220 -5.47 -17.08 -15.26
N PRO A 221 -5.61 -17.00 -13.93
CA PRO A 221 -4.71 -17.71 -13.03
C PRO A 221 -4.82 -19.21 -13.32
N LEU A 222 -3.66 -19.86 -13.52
CA LEU A 222 -3.54 -21.32 -13.63
C LEU A 222 -3.98 -22.02 -12.34
#